data_AF-A0A3N5YZL1-F1
#
_entry.id   AF-A0A3N5YZL1-F1
#
_cell.length_a   1.000
_cell.length_b   1.000
_cell.length_c   1.000
_cell.angle_alpha   90.00
_cell.angle_beta   90.00
_cell.angle_gamma   90.00
#
_symmetry.space_group_name_H-M   'P 1'
#
loop_
_entity.id
_entity.type
_entity.pdbx_description
1 polymer ?
#
loop_
_entity_poly.entity_id
_entity_poly.type
_entity_poly.pdbx_seq_one_letter_code
_entity_poly.pdbx_strand_id
1 'polypeptide(L)'
;MATLEKAISIALEAHEGFLDKSSAPYILHPLRIMLQMDTQEEMIVAVLHDVIEDSDYSLAMLKEIGFSDEVIEALESVTRKAEEPY
;
A
#
# COMPACT_ATOMS: atom_id res chain seq x y z
N MET A 1 -12.46 8.73 8.94
CA MET A 1 -11.09 8.21 8.71
C MET A 1 -11.24 6.91 7.95
N ALA A 2 -10.49 6.73 6.87
CA ALA A 2 -10.47 5.49 6.12
C ALA A 2 -9.96 4.35 7.01
N THR A 3 -10.39 3.12 6.72
CA THR A 3 -10.14 1.95 7.58
C THR A 3 -9.13 0.99 6.94
N LEU A 4 -8.65 0.02 7.73
CA LEU A 4 -7.78 -1.04 7.23
C LEU A 4 -8.45 -1.86 6.12
N GLU A 5 -9.75 -2.13 6.22
CA GLU A 5 -10.50 -2.85 5.18
C GLU A 5 -10.54 -2.08 3.86
N LYS A 6 -10.62 -0.74 3.94
CA LYS A 6 -10.56 0.11 2.74
C LYS A 6 -9.17 0.07 2.11
N ALA A 7 -8.12 0.10 2.92
CA ALA A 7 -6.74 -0.05 2.44
C ALA A 7 -6.51 -1.40 1.75
N ILE A 8 -6.97 -2.50 2.37
CA ILE A 8 -6.88 -3.85 1.78
C ILE A 8 -7.64 -3.92 0.45
N SER A 9 -8.82 -3.31 0.37
CA SER A 9 -9.62 -3.29 -0.86
C SER A 9 -8.91 -2.53 -1.99
N ILE A 10 -8.27 -1.40 -1.67
CA ILE A 10 -7.46 -0.64 -2.63
C ILE A 10 -6.27 -1.47 -3.11
N ALA A 11 -5.55 -2.12 -2.21
CA ALA A 11 -4.40 -2.96 -2.56
C ALA A 11 -4.78 -4.16 -3.43
N LEU A 12 -5.96 -4.76 -3.19
CA LEU A 12 -6.51 -5.84 -4.02
C LEU A 12 -6.82 -5.37 -5.44
N GLU A 13 -7.43 -4.19 -5.58
CA GLU A 13 -7.76 -3.59 -6.88
C GLU A 13 -6.49 -3.19 -7.64
N ALA A 14 -5.55 -2.52 -6.97
CA ALA A 14 -4.30 -2.04 -7.56
C ALA A 14 -3.43 -3.17 -8.11
N HIS A 15 -3.43 -4.33 -7.45
CA HIS A 15 -2.64 -5.50 -7.84
C HIS A 15 -3.47 -6.62 -8.50
N GLU A 16 -4.66 -6.31 -9.02
CA GLU A 16 -5.49 -7.32 -9.68
C GLU A 16 -4.77 -7.92 -10.90
N GLY A 17 -4.62 -9.24 -10.90
CA GLY A 17 -3.93 -9.96 -11.97
C GLY A 17 -2.40 -9.87 -11.94
N PHE A 18 -1.81 -9.14 -10.99
CA PHE A 18 -0.36 -9.06 -10.85
C PHE A 18 0.16 -10.37 -10.28
N LEU A 19 1.22 -10.91 -10.88
CA LEU A 19 1.89 -12.14 -10.45
C LEU A 19 3.30 -11.83 -9.99
N ASP A 20 3.72 -12.50 -8.92
CA ASP A 20 5.10 -12.45 -8.45
C ASP A 20 6.04 -13.30 -9.34
N LYS A 21 7.34 -13.28 -9.03
CA LYS A 21 8.37 -14.06 -9.75
C LYS A 21 8.13 -15.58 -9.71
N SER A 22 7.28 -16.06 -8.81
CA SER A 22 6.90 -17.47 -8.65
C SER A 22 5.52 -17.77 -9.25
N SER A 23 4.91 -16.82 -9.97
CA SER A 23 3.55 -16.93 -10.53
C SER A 23 2.43 -17.01 -9.47
N ALA A 24 2.67 -16.56 -8.24
CA ALA A 24 1.63 -16.40 -7.23
C ALA A 24 1.00 -15.00 -7.28
N PRO A 25 -0.24 -14.80 -6.81
CA PRO A 25 -0.85 -13.46 -6.75
C PRO A 25 -0.01 -12.48 -5.94
N TYR A 26 0.38 -11.35 -6.54
CA TYR A 26 1.29 -10.38 -5.93
C TYR A 26 0.76 -9.82 -4.61
N ILE A 27 -0.55 -9.65 -4.48
CA ILE A 27 -1.23 -9.15 -3.27
C ILE A 27 -0.85 -9.91 -1.98
N LEU A 28 -0.38 -11.15 -2.08
CA LEU A 28 0.10 -11.91 -0.92
C LEU A 28 1.34 -11.27 -0.27
N HIS A 29 2.15 -10.53 -1.02
CA HIS A 29 3.32 -9.81 -0.49
C HIS A 29 2.92 -8.65 0.43
N PRO A 30 2.13 -7.65 0.00
CA PRO A 30 1.67 -6.58 0.90
C PRO A 30 0.89 -7.11 2.11
N LEU A 31 0.04 -8.12 1.92
CA LEU A 31 -0.71 -8.75 3.02
C LEU A 31 0.20 -9.40 4.07
N ARG A 32 1.30 -10.04 3.64
CA ARG A 32 2.27 -10.65 4.55
C ARG A 32 2.97 -9.60 5.41
N ILE A 33 3.35 -8.46 4.83
CA ILE A 33 3.99 -7.37 5.59
C ILE A 33 2.99 -6.74 6.55
N MET A 34 1.75 -6.49 6.10
CA MET A 34 0.66 -6.00 6.95
C MET A 34 0.48 -6.86 8.20
N LEU A 35 0.48 -8.19 8.07
CA LEU A 35 0.31 -9.11 9.20
C LEU A 35 1.49 -9.12 10.20
N GLN A 36 2.60 -8.46 9.89
CA GLN A 36 3.76 -8.32 10.79
C GLN A 36 3.73 -7.01 11.61
N MET A 37 2.80 -6.10 11.32
CA MET A 37 2.70 -4.81 11.99
C MET A 37 1.89 -4.89 13.29
N ASP A 38 2.15 -3.98 14.23
CA ASP A 38 1.55 -4.00 15.56
C ASP A 38 0.32 -3.09 15.65
N THR A 39 0.32 -1.96 14.93
CA THR A 39 -0.74 -0.96 14.94
C THR A 39 -1.55 -0.94 13.65
N GLN A 40 -2.78 -0.41 13.71
CA GLN A 40 -3.65 -0.34 12.53
C GLN A 40 -3.09 0.61 11.47
N GLU A 41 -2.47 1.71 11.89
CA GLU A 41 -1.82 2.69 11.03
C GLU A 41 -0.63 2.05 10.29
N GLU A 42 0.23 1.32 10.99
CA GLU A 42 1.33 0.57 10.37
C GLU A 42 0.81 -0.50 9.40
N MET A 43 -0.28 -1.22 9.75
CA MET A 43 -0.92 -2.18 8.84
C MET A 43 -1.42 -1.51 7.55
N ILE A 44 -2.04 -0.33 7.67
CA ILE A 44 -2.50 0.44 6.50
C ILE A 44 -1.33 0.85 5.62
N VAL A 45 -0.25 1.39 6.22
CA VAL A 45 0.96 1.78 5.48
C VAL A 45 1.56 0.55 4.79
N ALA A 46 1.70 -0.56 5.52
CA ALA A 46 2.27 -1.80 5.00
C ALA A 46 1.46 -2.41 3.85
N VAL A 47 0.12 -2.37 3.88
CA VAL A 47 -0.67 -2.93 2.77
C VAL A 47 -0.69 -2.01 1.54
N LEU A 48 -0.44 -0.70 1.72
CA LEU A 48 -0.45 0.29 0.65
C LEU A 48 0.93 0.68 0.11
N HIS A 49 2.04 0.21 0.70
CA HIS A 49 3.39 0.69 0.36
C HIS A 49 3.73 0.57 -1.14
N ASP A 50 3.43 -0.58 -1.76
CA ASP A 50 3.66 -0.79 -3.18
C ASP A 50 2.56 -0.21 -4.08
N VAL A 51 1.38 0.11 -3.54
CA VAL A 51 0.25 0.59 -4.34
C VAL A 51 0.59 1.91 -5.04
N ILE A 52 1.35 2.78 -4.38
CA ILE A 52 1.74 4.08 -4.96
C ILE A 52 2.82 3.90 -6.04
N GLU A 53 3.64 2.85 -5.94
CA GLU A 53 4.70 2.56 -6.92
C GLU A 53 4.18 1.81 -8.15
N ASP A 54 3.24 0.88 -7.94
CA ASP A 54 2.84 -0.12 -8.92
C ASP A 54 1.47 0.16 -9.58
N SER A 55 0.79 1.26 -9.22
CA SER A 55 -0.54 1.59 -9.75
C SER A 55 -0.78 3.09 -9.97
N ASP A 56 -1.96 3.45 -10.47
CA ASP A 56 -2.36 4.86 -10.71
C ASP A 56 -2.76 5.63 -9.44
N TYR A 57 -2.72 4.99 -8.26
CA TYR A 57 -3.02 5.65 -7.00
C TYR A 57 -1.91 6.63 -6.60
N SER A 58 -2.30 7.82 -6.13
CA SER A 58 -1.38 8.84 -5.59
C SER A 58 -1.64 9.13 -4.12
N LEU A 59 -0.63 9.66 -3.42
CA LEU A 59 -0.78 10.15 -2.03
C LEU A 59 -1.94 11.15 -1.89
N ALA A 60 -2.15 12.01 -2.89
CA ALA A 60 -3.26 12.96 -2.91
C ALA A 60 -4.62 12.25 -2.95
N MET A 61 -4.76 11.21 -3.79
CA MET A 61 -5.99 10.41 -3.85
C MET A 61 -6.25 9.69 -2.52
N LEU A 62 -5.22 9.11 -1.91
CA LEU A 62 -5.36 8.46 -0.60
C LEU A 62 -5.80 9.47 0.48
N LYS A 63 -5.27 10.69 0.45
CA LYS A 63 -5.70 11.77 1.34
C LYS A 63 -7.17 12.14 1.13
N GLU A 64 -7.62 12.25 -0.13
CA GLU A 64 -9.03 12.52 -0.48
C GLU A 64 -9.98 11.40 -0.05
N ILE A 65 -9.53 10.13 -0.12
CA ILE A 65 -10.26 8.96 0.38
C ILE A 65 -10.43 9.02 1.92
N GLY A 66 -9.60 9.79 2.61
CA GLY A 66 -9.73 10.10 4.03
C GLY A 66 -8.79 9.31 4.93
N PHE A 67 -7.65 8.84 4.42
CA PHE A 67 -6.54 8.37 5.26
C PHE A 67 -5.96 9.55 6.07
N SER A 68 -5.45 9.26 7.27
CA SER A 68 -4.91 10.30 8.17
C SER A 68 -3.62 10.89 7.62
N ASP A 69 -3.31 12.14 8.00
CA ASP A 69 -2.03 12.77 7.62
C ASP A 69 -0.83 11.91 8.04
N GLU A 70 -0.88 11.27 9.22
CA GLU A 70 0.17 10.34 9.70
C GLU A 70 0.39 9.15 8.75
N VAL A 71 -0.68 8.54 8.24
CA VAL A 71 -0.57 7.45 7.25
C VAL A 71 0.00 7.97 5.93
N ILE A 72 -0.42 9.16 5.49
CA ILE A 72 0.07 9.76 4.25
C ILE A 72 1.56 10.10 4.34
N GLU A 73 2.00 10.68 5.45
CA GLU A 73 3.41 11.00 5.72
C GLU A 73 4.26 9.72 5.80
N ALA A 74 3.76 8.68 6.48
CA ALA A 74 4.43 7.39 6.55
C ALA A 74 4.55 6.76 5.16
N LEU A 75 3.49 6.77 4.35
CA LEU A 75 3.52 6.27 2.97
C LEU A 75 4.53 7.04 2.11
N GLU A 76 4.57 8.37 2.20
CA GLU A 76 5.56 9.17 1.50
C GLU A 76 7.00 8.78 1.84
N SER A 77 7.25 8.35 3.09
CA SER A 77 8.59 7.96 3.56
C SER A 77 9.02 6.56 3.10
N VAL A 78 8.07 5.64 2.86
CA VAL A 78 8.36 4.25 2.46
C VAL A 78 8.20 4.01 0.96
N THR A 79 7.50 4.90 0.26
CA THR A 79 7.37 4.85 -1.21
C THR A 79 8.68 5.31 -1.84
N ARG A 80 9.31 4.46 -2.63
CA ARG A 80 10.51 4.81 -3.39
C ARG A 80 10.16 5.86 -4.44
N LYS A 81 11.05 6.84 -4.56
CA LYS A 81 11.02 7.76 -5.70
C LYS A 81 11.65 7.03 -6.89
N ALA A 82 11.06 7.19 -8.08
CA ALA A 82 11.43 6.50 -9.32
C ALA A 82 12.92 6.54 -9.73
N GLU A 83 13.77 7.27 -9.01
CA GLU A 83 15.21 7.44 -9.27
C GLU A 83 16.12 6.55 -8.41
N GLU A 84 15.59 5.70 -7.52
CA GLU A 84 16.41 4.80 -6.71
C GLU A 84 16.71 3.46 -7.42
N PRO A 85 17.99 3.04 -7.52
CA PRO A 85 18.34 1.74 -8.11
C PRO A 85 17.84 0.57 -7.24
N TYR A 86 17.44 -0.51 -7.92
CA TYR A 86 17.03 -1.80 -7.35
C TYR A 86 18.21 -2.66 -6.89
#